data_AF-A0A379K530-F1
#
_entry.id   AF-A0A379K530-F1
#
_cell.length_a   1.000
_cell.length_b   1.000
_cell.length_c   1.000
_cell.angle_alpha   90.00
_cell.angle_beta   90.00
_cell.angle_gamma   90.00
#
_symmetry.space_group_name_H-M   'P 1'
#
loop_
_entity.id
_entity.type
_entity.pdbx_description
1 polymer ?
#
loop_
_entity_poly.entity_id
_entity_poly.type
_entity_poly.pdbx_seq_one_letter_code
_entity_poly.pdbx_strand_id
1 'polypeptide(L)'
;MINFPALRTKRITARLKELSMLDAIALASLPEHLGEESTTFFLRAALAEASGIADPAQWTVQERTLAVCHYMASTFDDGPDFSLDGQKSRYSDYLVGEKDYALDEIDVGEVEGDKWTVRHLTGAMAGAIERLQGEIPGIAGRTHWQIGLMAAQLVPNGDSGDQLSDGEFDAFLLKRMQVIAGFPESVFTVLLERYEHGNRELEHLFRISFDDNGLLVLPREGSAAELPPARFPARSCITSLAHFLGGKPQAVGA
;
A
#
# COMPACT_ATOMS: atom_id res chain seq x y z
N MET A 1 -1.02 -25.79 -14.68
CA MET A 1 -1.65 -24.46 -14.85
C MET A 1 -2.15 -24.07 -13.48
N ILE A 2 -1.62 -22.98 -12.92
CA ILE A 2 -1.99 -22.52 -11.58
C ILE A 2 -3.43 -21.99 -11.63
N ASN A 3 -4.26 -22.43 -10.69
CA ASN A 3 -5.63 -21.93 -10.56
C ASN A 3 -5.63 -20.75 -9.59
N PHE A 4 -6.03 -19.58 -10.08
CA PHE A 4 -6.25 -18.39 -9.24
C PHE A 4 -7.75 -18.25 -8.98
N PRO A 5 -8.23 -18.49 -7.74
CA PRO A 5 -9.62 -18.25 -7.40
C PRO A 5 -10.01 -16.79 -7.63
N ALA A 6 -11.30 -16.51 -7.81
CA ALA A 6 -11.77 -15.12 -7.90
C ALA A 6 -11.52 -14.41 -6.57
N LEU A 7 -10.85 -13.26 -6.63
CA LEU A 7 -10.70 -12.36 -5.50
C LEU A 7 -11.92 -11.44 -5.42
N ARG A 8 -12.53 -11.31 -4.23
CA ARG A 8 -13.71 -10.48 -4.01
C ARG A 8 -13.57 -9.67 -2.73
N THR A 9 -13.71 -8.36 -2.87
CA THR A 9 -13.95 -7.40 -1.78
C THR A 9 -15.28 -6.71 -2.05
N LYS A 10 -15.73 -5.84 -1.13
CA LYS A 10 -16.94 -5.04 -1.38
C LYS A 10 -16.84 -4.17 -2.64
N ARG A 11 -15.64 -3.65 -2.96
CA ARG A 11 -15.43 -2.72 -4.08
C ARG A 11 -14.96 -3.40 -5.36
N ILE A 12 -14.27 -4.54 -5.25
CA ILE A 12 -13.53 -5.15 -6.35
C ILE A 12 -13.89 -6.62 -6.48
N THR A 13 -14.15 -7.06 -7.71
CA THR A 13 -14.05 -8.48 -8.08
C THR A 13 -12.98 -8.61 -9.16
N ALA A 14 -11.93 -9.37 -8.87
CA ALA A 14 -10.78 -9.54 -9.74
C ALA A 14 -10.47 -11.02 -10.01
N ARG A 15 -9.97 -11.31 -11.21
CA ARG A 15 -9.37 -12.60 -11.57
C ARG A 15 -7.91 -12.36 -11.94
N LEU A 16 -7.02 -13.06 -11.26
CA LEU A 16 -5.59 -13.04 -11.55
C LEU A 16 -5.23 -14.15 -12.55
N LYS A 17 -4.08 -13.98 -13.19
CA LYS A 17 -3.42 -14.97 -14.05
C LYS A 17 -1.94 -15.03 -13.70
N GLU A 18 -1.32 -16.14 -14.05
CA GLU A 18 0.13 -16.31 -13.92
C GLU A 18 0.88 -15.26 -14.75
N LEU A 19 1.94 -14.69 -14.19
CA LEU A 19 2.80 -13.75 -14.92
C LEU A 19 3.51 -14.45 -16.07
N SER A 20 3.72 -13.72 -17.16
CA SER A 20 4.66 -14.18 -18.19
C SER A 20 6.10 -14.08 -17.65
N MET A 21 7.02 -14.86 -18.24
CA MET A 21 8.43 -14.74 -17.90
C MET A 21 9.00 -13.34 -18.23
N LEU A 22 8.50 -12.68 -19.28
CA LEU A 22 8.91 -11.33 -19.64
C LEU A 22 8.47 -10.31 -18.57
N ASP A 23 7.23 -10.42 -18.08
CA ASP A 23 6.74 -9.55 -17.01
C ASP A 23 7.48 -9.79 -15.70
N ALA A 24 7.80 -11.06 -15.39
CA ALA A 24 8.57 -11.40 -14.20
C ALA A 24 9.99 -10.83 -14.24
N ILE A 25 10.67 -10.88 -15.39
CA ILE A 25 11.99 -10.25 -15.60
C ILE A 25 11.88 -8.73 -15.46
N ALA A 26 10.87 -8.11 -16.09
CA ALA A 26 10.66 -6.67 -16.01
C ALA A 26 10.41 -6.21 -14.56
N LEU A 27 9.59 -6.93 -13.80
CA LEU A 27 9.37 -6.69 -12.37
C LEU A 27 10.66 -6.81 -11.55
N ALA A 28 11.49 -7.83 -11.83
CA ALA A 28 12.77 -8.01 -11.16
C ALA A 28 13.71 -6.80 -11.39
N SER A 29 13.74 -6.26 -12.60
CA SER A 29 14.61 -5.15 -13.00
C SER A 29 14.22 -3.78 -12.45
N LEU A 30 13.02 -3.60 -11.88
CA LEU A 30 12.65 -2.34 -11.23
C LEU A 30 13.63 -2.03 -10.05
N PRO A 31 13.79 -0.76 -9.63
CA PRO A 31 14.51 -0.43 -8.40
C PRO A 31 13.84 -1.01 -7.13
N GLU A 32 14.61 -1.40 -6.13
CA GLU A 32 14.06 -2.03 -4.89
C GLU A 32 13.33 -1.04 -4.00
N HIS A 33 13.76 0.22 -4.01
CA HIS A 33 13.13 1.30 -3.24
C HIS A 33 11.81 1.79 -3.85
N LEU A 34 11.39 1.24 -5.00
CA LEU A 34 10.13 1.57 -5.68
C LEU A 34 9.12 0.41 -5.49
N GLY A 35 8.70 0.22 -4.24
CA GLY A 35 7.80 -0.86 -3.83
C GLY A 35 6.37 -0.69 -4.32
N GLU A 36 5.84 0.53 -4.28
CA GLU A 36 4.48 0.83 -4.74
C GLU A 36 4.38 0.83 -6.27
N GLU A 37 5.42 1.31 -6.94
CA GLU A 37 5.55 1.17 -8.39
C GLU A 37 5.63 -0.31 -8.81
N SER A 38 6.47 -1.09 -8.13
CA SER A 38 6.58 -2.55 -8.37
C SER A 38 5.25 -3.26 -8.18
N THR A 39 4.49 -2.88 -7.15
CA THR A 39 3.15 -3.44 -6.89
C THR A 39 2.15 -3.06 -7.98
N THR A 40 2.17 -1.83 -8.46
CA THR A 40 1.30 -1.40 -9.57
C THR A 40 1.63 -2.15 -10.85
N PHE A 41 2.91 -2.25 -11.21
CA PHE A 41 3.37 -3.02 -12.36
C PHE A 41 2.89 -4.47 -12.28
N PHE A 42 3.16 -5.12 -11.15
CA PHE A 42 2.77 -6.50 -10.89
C PHE A 42 1.27 -6.72 -11.06
N LEU A 43 0.44 -5.91 -10.38
CA LEU A 43 -1.01 -6.08 -10.43
C LEU A 43 -1.54 -5.88 -11.85
N ARG A 44 -1.04 -4.89 -12.61
CA ARG A 44 -1.46 -4.69 -14.01
C ARG A 44 -1.07 -5.88 -14.90
N ALA A 45 0.08 -6.50 -14.67
CA ALA A 45 0.53 -7.67 -15.43
C ALA A 45 -0.23 -8.96 -15.04
N ALA A 46 -0.48 -9.16 -13.75
CA ALA A 46 -1.15 -10.34 -13.20
C ALA A 46 -2.68 -10.28 -13.29
N LEU A 47 -3.27 -9.12 -13.56
CA LEU A 47 -4.72 -8.97 -13.68
C LEU A 47 -5.20 -9.49 -15.04
N ALA A 48 -6.14 -10.44 -15.02
CA ALA A 48 -6.85 -10.88 -16.21
C ALA A 48 -8.14 -10.08 -16.41
N GLU A 49 -8.90 -9.91 -15.33
CA GLU A 49 -10.20 -9.23 -15.33
C GLU A 49 -10.39 -8.50 -13.99
N ALA A 50 -10.99 -7.30 -14.02
CA ALA A 50 -11.49 -6.61 -12.84
C ALA A 50 -12.84 -5.95 -13.11
N SER A 51 -13.69 -5.93 -12.10
CA SER A 51 -14.97 -5.23 -12.09
C SER A 51 -15.15 -4.46 -10.78
N GLY A 52 -16.00 -3.43 -10.81
CA GLY A 52 -16.07 -2.40 -9.75
C GLY A 52 -15.06 -1.29 -10.02
N ILE A 53 -13.78 -1.55 -9.72
CA ILE A 53 -12.67 -0.63 -10.03
C ILE A 53 -11.66 -1.34 -10.92
N ALA A 54 -11.52 -0.85 -12.16
CA ALA A 54 -10.73 -1.53 -13.18
C ALA A 54 -9.22 -1.38 -13.01
N ASP A 55 -8.73 -0.17 -12.66
CA ASP A 55 -7.30 0.08 -12.50
C ASP A 55 -6.84 -0.23 -11.07
N PRO A 56 -5.89 -1.17 -10.87
CA PRO A 56 -5.31 -1.45 -9.55
C PRO A 56 -4.65 -0.25 -8.87
N ALA A 57 -4.27 0.80 -9.60
CA ALA A 57 -3.78 2.04 -8.98
C ALA A 57 -4.85 2.75 -8.13
N GLN A 58 -6.13 2.54 -8.44
CA GLN A 58 -7.27 3.14 -7.74
C GLN A 58 -7.83 2.26 -6.61
N TRP A 59 -7.28 1.06 -6.44
CA TRP A 59 -7.58 0.21 -5.29
C TRP A 59 -6.89 0.78 -4.05
N THR A 60 -7.48 0.55 -2.88
CA THR A 60 -6.79 0.88 -1.62
C THR A 60 -5.51 0.06 -1.49
N VAL A 61 -4.52 0.56 -0.75
CA VAL A 61 -3.32 -0.22 -0.43
C VAL A 61 -3.68 -1.57 0.19
N GLN A 62 -4.69 -1.62 1.06
CA GLN A 62 -5.16 -2.84 1.72
C GLN A 62 -5.68 -3.88 0.70
N GLU A 63 -6.47 -3.45 -0.28
CA GLU A 63 -6.96 -4.32 -1.37
C GLU A 63 -5.84 -4.77 -2.31
N ARG A 64 -4.86 -3.91 -2.58
CA ARG A 64 -3.68 -4.25 -3.39
C ARG A 64 -2.80 -5.27 -2.69
N THR A 65 -2.54 -5.09 -1.39
CA THR A 65 -1.87 -6.07 -0.55
C THR A 65 -2.62 -7.39 -0.55
N LEU A 66 -3.95 -7.37 -0.42
CA LEU A 66 -4.78 -8.58 -0.50
C LEU A 66 -4.58 -9.30 -1.83
N ALA A 67 -4.60 -8.57 -2.95
CA ALA A 67 -4.41 -9.16 -4.28
C ALA A 67 -3.01 -9.77 -4.47
N VAL A 68 -1.97 -9.14 -3.92
CA VAL A 68 -0.62 -9.70 -3.90
C VAL A 68 -0.57 -10.99 -3.07
N CYS A 69 -1.10 -10.96 -1.84
CA CYS A 69 -1.17 -12.16 -0.99
C CYS A 69 -2.00 -13.28 -1.63
N HIS A 70 -3.09 -12.93 -2.33
CA HIS A 70 -3.94 -13.88 -3.04
C HIS A 70 -3.20 -14.58 -4.18
N TYR A 71 -2.32 -13.86 -4.88
CA TYR A 71 -1.40 -14.46 -5.84
C TYR A 71 -0.43 -15.41 -5.14
N MET A 72 0.25 -14.94 -4.09
CA MET A 72 1.21 -15.75 -3.31
C MET A 72 0.59 -17.06 -2.82
N ALA A 73 -0.59 -16.97 -2.19
CA ALA A 73 -1.38 -18.09 -1.70
C ALA A 73 -1.74 -19.12 -2.78
N SER A 74 -1.78 -18.71 -4.05
CA SER A 74 -2.06 -19.60 -5.18
C SER A 74 -0.78 -20.22 -5.78
N THR A 75 0.38 -19.62 -5.51
CA THR A 75 1.66 -19.99 -6.14
C THR A 75 2.69 -20.61 -5.20
N PHE A 76 2.58 -20.39 -3.89
CA PHE A 76 3.53 -20.90 -2.91
C PHE A 76 3.23 -22.36 -2.55
N ASP A 77 4.30 -23.14 -2.37
CA ASP A 77 4.20 -24.58 -2.11
C ASP A 77 3.65 -24.91 -0.72
N ASP A 78 3.75 -23.99 0.24
CA ASP A 78 3.27 -24.18 1.62
C ASP A 78 1.79 -23.78 1.83
N GLY A 79 1.09 -23.46 0.72
CA GLY A 79 -0.36 -23.34 0.67
C GLY A 79 -0.91 -21.93 0.91
N PRO A 80 -2.23 -21.80 1.07
CA PRO A 80 -2.90 -20.49 1.08
C PRO A 80 -2.63 -19.65 2.34
N ASP A 81 -2.24 -20.29 3.44
CA ASP A 81 -1.81 -19.64 4.67
C ASP A 81 -0.29 -19.76 4.82
N PHE A 82 0.40 -19.22 3.81
CA PHE A 82 1.84 -19.33 3.65
C PHE A 82 2.62 -18.73 4.82
N SER A 83 3.82 -19.25 4.99
CA SER A 83 4.75 -18.91 6.06
C SER A 83 5.51 -17.62 5.73
N LEU A 84 5.74 -16.82 6.76
CA LEU A 84 6.53 -15.61 6.74
C LEU A 84 7.72 -15.75 7.71
N ASP A 85 8.78 -14.97 7.48
CA ASP A 85 9.99 -14.88 8.34
C ASP A 85 10.50 -16.25 8.86
N GLY A 86 10.86 -17.15 7.94
CA GLY A 86 11.41 -18.46 8.30
C GLY A 86 10.45 -19.32 9.13
N GLN A 87 9.13 -19.21 8.90
CA GLN A 87 8.05 -19.96 9.57
C GLN A 87 7.68 -19.47 10.98
N LYS A 88 8.08 -18.26 11.37
CA LYS A 88 7.71 -17.67 12.68
C LYS A 88 6.32 -17.03 12.68
N SER A 89 5.82 -16.62 11.52
CA SER A 89 4.46 -16.10 11.35
C SER A 89 3.83 -16.63 10.08
N ARG A 90 2.51 -16.44 9.95
CA ARG A 90 1.72 -16.84 8.79
C ARG A 90 0.94 -15.66 8.24
N TYR A 91 0.52 -15.77 6.98
CA TYR A 91 -0.35 -14.79 6.34
C TYR A 91 -1.59 -14.45 7.20
N SER A 92 -2.26 -15.45 7.79
CA SER A 92 -3.44 -15.28 8.65
C SER A 92 -3.17 -14.53 9.97
N ASP A 93 -1.92 -14.34 10.37
CA ASP A 93 -1.57 -13.50 11.52
C ASP A 93 -1.72 -12.00 11.21
N TYR A 94 -1.82 -11.62 9.94
CA TYR A 94 -1.90 -10.23 9.49
C TYR A 94 -3.24 -9.88 8.84
N LEU A 95 -3.95 -10.86 8.29
CA LEU A 95 -5.23 -10.67 7.62
C LEU A 95 -6.38 -10.46 8.63
N VAL A 96 -7.12 -9.36 8.47
CA VAL A 96 -8.38 -9.04 9.17
C VAL A 96 -9.56 -9.29 8.23
N GLY A 97 -9.73 -10.54 7.81
CA GLY A 97 -10.66 -10.94 6.75
C GLY A 97 -12.15 -10.75 7.09
N GLU A 98 -12.45 -10.55 8.37
CA GLU A 98 -13.78 -10.24 8.88
C GLU A 98 -14.19 -8.76 8.73
N LYS A 99 -13.22 -7.86 8.52
CA LYS A 99 -13.45 -6.41 8.38
C LYS A 99 -13.37 -6.01 6.92
N ASP A 100 -14.52 -5.62 6.35
CA ASP A 100 -14.62 -5.17 4.96
C ASP A 100 -14.74 -3.64 4.88
N TYR A 101 -14.59 -3.12 3.67
CA TYR A 101 -14.65 -1.68 3.37
C TYR A 101 -15.99 -1.07 3.82
N ALA A 102 -15.95 -0.13 4.77
CA ALA A 102 -17.17 0.43 5.34
C ALA A 102 -17.59 1.76 4.68
N LEU A 103 -16.72 2.76 4.78
CA LEU A 103 -16.96 4.15 4.42
C LEU A 103 -15.83 4.65 3.50
N ASP A 104 -16.14 5.62 2.64
CA ASP A 104 -15.14 6.24 1.75
C ASP A 104 -14.26 7.25 2.50
N GLU A 105 -14.85 7.97 3.44
CA GLU A 105 -14.19 9.00 4.24
C GLU A 105 -14.73 9.05 5.67
N ILE A 106 -13.90 9.58 6.59
CA ILE A 106 -14.24 9.83 7.99
C ILE A 106 -14.10 11.32 8.26
N ASP A 107 -15.17 11.96 8.73
CA ASP A 107 -15.08 13.33 9.25
C ASP A 107 -14.25 13.33 10.54
N VAL A 108 -13.16 14.11 10.55
CA VAL A 108 -12.27 14.24 11.71
C VAL A 108 -12.31 15.63 12.34
N GLY A 109 -13.29 16.45 11.96
CA GLY A 109 -13.61 17.73 12.57
C GLY A 109 -12.90 18.93 11.95
N GLU A 110 -12.94 20.04 12.65
CA GLU A 110 -12.40 21.33 12.21
C GLU A 110 -11.07 21.63 12.92
N VAL A 111 -10.07 22.07 12.15
CA VAL A 111 -8.77 22.53 12.66
C VAL A 111 -8.36 23.78 11.88
N GLU A 112 -8.05 24.86 12.59
CA GLU A 112 -7.67 26.17 12.01
C GLU A 112 -8.69 26.70 10.98
N GLY A 113 -9.98 26.39 11.14
CA GLY A 113 -11.07 26.85 10.28
C GLY A 113 -11.35 25.99 9.04
N ASP A 114 -10.51 24.98 8.78
CA ASP A 114 -10.73 23.99 7.72
C ASP A 114 -11.45 22.77 8.29
N LYS A 115 -12.44 22.25 7.54
CA LYS A 115 -13.08 20.97 7.85
C LYS A 115 -12.30 19.84 7.21
N TRP A 116 -11.91 18.86 8.00
CA TRP A 116 -11.04 17.79 7.54
C TRP A 116 -11.80 16.47 7.49
N THR A 117 -11.67 15.75 6.38
CA THR A 117 -11.97 14.31 6.32
C THR A 117 -10.68 13.51 6.15
N VAL A 118 -10.72 12.23 6.49
CA VAL A 118 -9.67 11.24 6.17
C VAL A 118 -10.24 10.26 5.17
N ARG A 119 -9.51 9.97 4.10
CA ARG A 119 -9.86 8.98 3.08
C ARG A 119 -8.88 7.81 3.03
N HIS A 120 -9.26 6.76 2.30
CA HIS A 120 -8.37 5.61 2.09
C HIS A 120 -7.13 5.98 1.27
N LEU A 121 -6.00 5.39 1.63
CA LEU A 121 -4.78 5.45 0.81
C LEU A 121 -4.93 4.51 -0.40
N THR A 122 -4.87 5.06 -1.61
CA THR A 122 -4.84 4.27 -2.86
C THR A 122 -3.42 3.96 -3.32
N GLY A 123 -3.27 3.00 -4.23
CA GLY A 123 -1.98 2.70 -4.84
C GLY A 123 -1.37 3.89 -5.58
N ALA A 124 -2.19 4.71 -6.26
CA ALA A 124 -1.74 5.91 -6.94
C ALA A 124 -1.17 6.94 -5.95
N MET A 125 -1.84 7.15 -4.82
CA MET A 125 -1.37 8.03 -3.75
C MET A 125 -0.07 7.52 -3.13
N ALA A 126 0.00 6.22 -2.81
CA ALA A 126 1.19 5.62 -2.22
C ALA A 126 2.40 5.71 -3.16
N GLY A 127 2.19 5.44 -4.46
CA GLY A 127 3.22 5.62 -5.49
C GLY A 127 3.65 7.08 -5.67
N ALA A 128 2.73 8.05 -5.53
CA ALA A 128 3.07 9.48 -5.57
C ALA A 128 3.95 9.87 -4.36
N ILE A 129 3.62 9.40 -3.15
CA ILE A 129 4.46 9.61 -1.97
C ILE A 129 5.86 9.04 -2.19
N GLU A 130 5.96 7.82 -2.72
CA GLU A 130 7.23 7.15 -3.03
C GLU A 130 8.08 7.96 -4.02
N ARG A 131 7.49 8.46 -5.12
CA ARG A 131 8.20 9.26 -6.14
C ARG A 131 8.69 10.61 -5.63
N LEU A 132 7.97 11.23 -4.68
CA LEU A 132 8.32 12.54 -4.14
C LEU A 132 9.45 12.48 -3.09
N GLN A 133 10.02 11.31 -2.84
CA GLN A 133 11.11 11.18 -1.88
C GLN A 133 12.34 11.98 -2.32
N GLY A 134 12.77 12.90 -1.44
CA GLY A 134 13.90 13.80 -1.69
C GLY A 134 13.51 15.17 -2.27
N GLU A 135 12.25 15.39 -2.63
CA GLU A 135 11.78 16.67 -3.20
C GLU A 135 11.63 17.78 -2.14
N ILE A 136 11.50 17.44 -0.85
CA ILE A 136 11.43 18.42 0.24
C ILE A 136 12.73 18.40 1.05
N PRO A 137 13.55 19.47 1.02
CA PRO A 137 14.80 19.54 1.75
C PRO A 137 14.61 19.32 3.26
N GLY A 138 15.42 18.42 3.83
CA GLY A 138 15.38 18.12 5.26
C GLY A 138 14.30 17.13 5.69
N ILE A 139 13.49 16.62 4.76
CA ILE A 139 12.46 15.60 5.02
C ILE A 139 12.84 14.30 4.32
N ALA A 140 12.98 13.21 5.07
CA ALA A 140 13.34 11.89 4.57
C ALA A 140 12.80 10.78 5.49
N GLY A 141 12.90 9.52 5.04
CA GLY A 141 12.56 8.33 5.82
C GLY A 141 11.16 8.38 6.43
N ARG A 142 11.03 8.04 7.70
CA ARG A 142 9.75 8.04 8.42
C ARG A 142 9.00 9.37 8.36
N THR A 143 9.72 10.49 8.43
CA THR A 143 9.10 11.83 8.38
C THR A 143 8.48 12.10 7.01
N HIS A 144 9.15 11.68 5.93
CA HIS A 144 8.62 11.76 4.57
C HIS A 144 7.32 10.98 4.43
N TRP A 145 7.31 9.73 4.89
CA TRP A 145 6.11 8.89 4.82
C TRP A 145 4.97 9.43 5.69
N GLN A 146 5.23 9.87 6.92
CA GLN A 146 4.19 10.46 7.78
C GLN A 146 3.53 11.68 7.14
N ILE A 147 4.33 12.61 6.61
CA ILE A 147 3.83 13.83 5.97
C ILE A 147 3.13 13.51 4.66
N GLY A 148 3.69 12.62 3.84
CA GLY A 148 3.10 12.17 2.58
C GLY A 148 1.74 11.52 2.78
N LEU A 149 1.63 10.64 3.77
CA LEU A 149 0.38 9.96 4.11
C LEU A 149 -0.68 10.95 4.60
N MET A 150 -0.33 11.86 5.52
CA MET A 150 -1.23 12.93 5.94
C MET A 150 -1.66 13.80 4.75
N ALA A 151 -0.73 14.17 3.87
CA ALA A 151 -1.02 15.01 2.70
C ALA A 151 -1.93 14.31 1.68
N ALA A 152 -1.77 13.00 1.50
CA ALA A 152 -2.58 12.24 0.55
C ALA A 152 -4.00 11.95 1.09
N GLN A 153 -4.13 11.71 2.40
CA GLN A 153 -5.34 11.16 2.98
C GLN A 153 -6.18 12.14 3.79
N LEU A 154 -5.59 13.18 4.40
CA LEU A 154 -6.41 14.27 4.93
C LEU A 154 -7.00 15.04 3.74
N VAL A 155 -8.24 15.49 3.81
CA VAL A 155 -8.90 16.24 2.73
C VAL A 155 -9.52 17.50 3.34
N PRO A 156 -8.90 18.67 3.16
CA PRO A 156 -9.44 19.93 3.68
C PRO A 156 -10.58 20.41 2.79
N ASN A 157 -11.74 20.66 3.39
CA ASN A 157 -12.92 21.22 2.72
C ASN A 157 -13.34 20.47 1.44
N GLY A 158 -13.04 19.17 1.35
CA GLY A 158 -13.32 18.35 0.16
C GLY A 158 -12.33 18.50 -1.00
N ASP A 159 -11.22 19.24 -0.85
CA ASP A 159 -10.19 19.38 -1.89
C ASP A 159 -9.27 18.14 -1.96
N SER A 160 -9.76 17.12 -2.66
CA SER A 160 -9.18 15.78 -2.70
C SER A 160 -8.15 15.58 -3.82
N GLY A 161 -8.18 16.44 -4.85
CA GLY A 161 -7.33 16.32 -6.04
C GLY A 161 -7.71 15.16 -6.98
N ASP A 162 -8.84 14.48 -6.80
CA ASP A 162 -9.18 13.25 -7.54
C ASP A 162 -9.46 13.46 -9.04
N GLN A 163 -9.65 14.70 -9.47
CA GLN A 163 -9.88 15.05 -10.87
C GLN A 163 -8.58 15.34 -11.65
N LEU A 164 -7.43 15.31 -10.96
CA LEU A 164 -6.13 15.60 -11.54
C LEU A 164 -5.58 14.38 -12.28
N SER A 165 -4.82 14.61 -13.35
CA SER A 165 -3.99 13.56 -13.95
C SER A 165 -2.81 13.18 -13.03
N ASP A 166 -2.17 12.04 -13.27
CA ASP A 166 -1.07 11.54 -12.43
C ASP A 166 0.04 12.59 -12.19
N GLY A 167 0.49 13.27 -13.24
CA GLY A 167 1.54 14.30 -13.11
C GLY A 167 1.08 15.56 -12.38
N GLU A 168 -0.20 15.94 -12.53
CA GLU A 168 -0.78 17.06 -11.79
C GLU A 168 -1.00 16.69 -10.31
N PHE A 169 -1.31 15.43 -10.03
CA PHE A 169 -1.48 14.91 -8.69
C PHE A 169 -0.15 14.93 -7.91
N ASP A 170 0.96 14.55 -8.51
CA ASP A 170 2.29 14.61 -7.87
C ASP A 170 2.63 16.05 -7.44
N ALA A 171 2.39 17.04 -8.31
CA ALA A 171 2.61 18.45 -7.99
C ALA A 171 1.66 18.96 -6.90
N PHE A 172 0.39 18.55 -6.95
CA PHE A 172 -0.60 18.85 -5.92
C PHE A 172 -0.18 18.27 -4.56
N LEU A 173 0.20 16.99 -4.54
CA LEU A 173 0.62 16.30 -3.32
C LEU A 173 1.88 16.93 -2.73
N LEU A 174 2.89 17.24 -3.54
CA LEU A 174 4.11 17.91 -3.09
C LEU A 174 3.80 19.24 -2.38
N LYS A 175 2.92 20.05 -2.98
CA LYS A 175 2.48 21.32 -2.37
C LYS A 175 1.79 21.06 -1.02
N ARG A 176 0.92 20.05 -0.94
CA ARG A 176 0.23 19.69 0.31
C ARG A 176 1.19 19.19 1.38
N MET A 177 2.19 18.39 1.02
CA MET A 177 3.24 17.95 1.92
C MET A 177 4.02 19.14 2.49
N GLN A 178 4.38 20.13 1.66
CA GLN A 178 5.04 21.37 2.11
C GLN A 178 4.16 22.18 3.07
N VAL A 179 2.86 22.30 2.80
CA VAL A 179 1.91 22.97 3.70
C VAL A 179 1.84 22.25 5.04
N ILE A 180 1.68 20.92 5.04
CA ILE A 180 1.61 20.13 6.27
C ILE A 180 2.90 20.23 7.08
N ALA A 181 4.06 20.14 6.42
CA ALA A 181 5.36 20.31 7.05
C ALA A 181 5.58 21.71 7.65
N GLY A 182 4.87 22.72 7.13
CA GLY A 182 4.97 24.12 7.56
C GLY A 182 4.00 24.51 8.68
N PHE A 183 3.10 23.62 9.12
CA PHE A 183 2.20 23.93 10.23
C PHE A 183 2.97 24.17 11.54
N PRO A 184 2.48 25.06 12.43
CA PRO A 184 2.97 25.12 13.80
C PRO A 184 2.87 23.75 14.47
N GLU A 185 3.85 23.39 15.30
CA GLU A 185 3.92 22.08 15.97
C GLU A 185 2.60 21.70 16.66
N SER A 186 1.98 22.65 17.38
CA SER A 186 0.71 22.43 18.06
C SER A 186 -0.44 22.07 17.11
N VAL A 187 -0.47 22.66 15.91
CA VAL A 187 -1.49 22.36 14.89
C VAL A 187 -1.19 21.00 14.26
N PHE A 188 0.08 20.72 13.97
CA PHE A 188 0.50 19.43 13.42
C PHE A 188 0.15 18.27 14.34
N THR A 189 0.40 18.39 15.65
CA THR A 189 0.05 17.35 16.64
C THR A 189 -1.45 17.07 16.64
N VAL A 190 -2.30 18.10 16.62
CA VAL A 190 -3.76 17.92 16.56
C VAL A 190 -4.16 17.21 15.26
N LEU A 191 -3.65 17.65 14.11
CA LEU A 191 -3.94 17.02 12.82
C LEU A 191 -3.48 15.55 12.77
N LEU A 192 -2.31 15.25 13.35
CA LEU A 192 -1.79 13.89 13.43
C LEU A 192 -2.72 12.98 14.24
N GLU A 193 -3.17 13.42 15.42
CA GLU A 193 -4.11 12.66 16.25
C GLU A 193 -5.45 12.40 15.54
N ARG A 194 -5.97 13.42 14.84
CA ARG A 194 -7.20 13.32 14.02
C ARG A 194 -7.02 12.33 12.86
N TYR A 195 -5.89 12.43 12.16
CA TYR A 195 -5.52 11.55 11.07
C TYR A 195 -5.42 10.08 11.53
N GLU A 196 -4.73 9.82 12.64
CA GLU A 196 -4.61 8.48 13.21
C GLU A 196 -5.97 7.89 13.61
N HIS A 197 -6.86 8.72 14.19
CA HIS A 197 -8.22 8.28 14.48
C HIS A 197 -8.99 7.91 13.22
N GLY A 198 -8.98 8.76 12.19
CA GLY A 198 -9.65 8.48 10.92
C GLY A 198 -9.14 7.21 10.24
N ASN A 199 -7.83 6.97 10.23
CA ASN A 199 -7.27 5.74 9.67
C ASN A 199 -7.70 4.48 10.40
N ARG A 200 -7.79 4.50 11.73
CA ARG A 200 -8.26 3.33 12.50
C ARG A 200 -9.70 2.97 12.12
N GLU A 201 -10.54 3.97 11.88
CA GLU A 201 -11.92 3.77 11.42
C GLU A 201 -11.98 3.23 9.98
N LEU A 202 -11.07 3.66 9.09
CA LEU A 202 -10.99 3.20 7.69
C LEU A 202 -10.30 1.85 7.48
N GLU A 203 -9.57 1.35 8.46
CA GLU A 203 -8.85 0.08 8.37
C GLU A 203 -9.80 -1.07 7.95
N HIS A 204 -9.42 -1.87 6.97
CA HIS A 204 -10.15 -3.03 6.46
C HIS A 204 -9.16 -4.00 5.82
N LEU A 205 -9.33 -5.32 6.01
CA LEU A 205 -8.40 -6.37 5.53
C LEU A 205 -7.01 -6.38 6.19
N PHE A 206 -6.34 -5.24 6.41
CA PHE A 206 -4.99 -5.19 6.98
C PHE A 206 -4.76 -3.96 7.85
N ARG A 207 -3.88 -4.09 8.85
CA ARG A 207 -3.44 -2.97 9.67
C ARG A 207 -2.20 -2.32 9.03
N ILE A 208 -2.41 -1.28 8.23
CA ILE A 208 -1.30 -0.61 7.52
C ILE A 208 -0.52 0.32 8.46
N SER A 209 0.79 0.25 8.39
CA SER A 209 1.71 1.21 9.01
C SER A 209 2.90 1.45 8.08
N PHE A 210 3.96 2.10 8.55
CA PHE A 210 5.10 2.49 7.72
C PHE A 210 6.40 2.60 8.52
N ASP A 211 7.52 2.51 7.80
CA ASP A 211 8.87 2.77 8.30
C ASP A 211 9.64 3.71 7.33
N ASP A 212 10.96 3.79 7.45
CA ASP A 212 11.81 4.62 6.58
C ASP A 212 11.77 4.25 5.09
N ASN A 213 11.31 3.05 4.76
CA ASN A 213 11.25 2.45 3.44
C ASN A 213 9.79 2.23 2.95
N GLY A 214 8.79 2.80 3.65
CA GLY A 214 7.41 2.83 3.18
C GLY A 214 6.47 1.86 3.89
N LEU A 215 5.46 1.37 3.17
CA LEU A 215 4.29 0.72 3.77
C LEU A 215 4.54 -0.73 4.22
N LEU A 216 4.07 -1.04 5.41
CA LEU A 216 4.13 -2.37 6.02
C LEU A 216 2.79 -2.73 6.66
N VAL A 217 2.66 -3.99 7.05
CA VAL A 217 1.46 -4.54 7.68
C VAL A 217 1.78 -4.96 9.10
N LEU A 218 1.02 -4.45 10.06
CA LEU A 218 1.07 -4.86 11.46
C LEU A 218 0.28 -6.16 11.66
N PRO A 219 0.70 -7.03 12.58
CA PRO A 219 -0.10 -8.19 12.97
C PRO A 219 -1.50 -7.77 13.45
N ARG A 220 -2.50 -8.60 13.16
CA ARG A 220 -3.87 -8.38 13.64
C ARG A 220 -3.94 -8.48 15.15
N GLU A 221 -4.90 -7.79 15.75
CA GLU A 221 -5.12 -7.91 17.18
C GLU A 221 -5.46 -9.35 17.57
N GLY A 222 -4.83 -9.87 18.63
CA GLY A 222 -5.00 -11.25 19.06
C GLY A 222 -4.18 -12.29 18.29
N SER A 223 -3.28 -11.89 17.37
CA SER A 223 -2.22 -12.78 16.88
C SER A 223 -1.28 -13.20 18.02
N ALA A 224 -0.41 -14.18 17.78
CA ALA A 224 0.64 -14.53 18.74
C ALA A 224 1.39 -13.26 19.21
N ALA A 225 1.69 -13.20 20.51
CA ALA A 225 2.38 -12.04 21.08
C ALA A 225 3.76 -11.87 20.42
N GLU A 226 4.11 -10.62 20.09
CA GLU A 226 5.43 -10.19 19.57
C GLU A 226 5.77 -10.54 18.11
N LEU A 227 4.77 -10.76 17.24
CA LEU A 227 5.06 -10.85 15.81
C LEU A 227 5.58 -9.50 15.26
N PRO A 228 6.66 -9.49 14.45
CA PRO A 228 7.14 -8.28 13.83
C PRO A 228 6.18 -7.83 12.70
N PRO A 229 6.20 -6.55 12.31
CA PRO A 229 5.53 -6.12 11.09
C PRO A 229 6.08 -6.84 9.85
N ALA A 230 5.22 -7.07 8.86
CA ALA A 230 5.56 -7.76 7.63
C ALA A 230 5.36 -6.87 6.39
N ARG A 231 6.02 -7.24 5.30
CA ARG A 231 5.77 -6.69 3.96
C ARG A 231 5.41 -7.83 3.02
N PHE A 232 4.55 -7.51 2.06
CA PHE A 232 4.15 -8.44 1.00
C PHE A 232 4.57 -7.86 -0.35
N PRO A 233 5.89 -7.81 -0.64
CA PRO A 233 6.38 -7.16 -1.85
C PRO A 233 6.01 -7.99 -3.09
N ALA A 234 5.59 -7.34 -4.16
CA ALA A 234 5.27 -8.00 -5.43
C ALA A 234 6.42 -8.85 -6.00
N ARG A 235 7.67 -8.51 -5.65
CA ARG A 235 8.88 -9.28 -5.99
C ARG A 235 8.91 -10.69 -5.42
N SER A 236 8.17 -10.96 -4.35
CA SER A 236 8.06 -12.30 -3.79
C SER A 236 7.12 -13.19 -4.61
N CYS A 237 6.37 -12.63 -5.58
CA CYS A 237 5.52 -13.39 -6.50
C CYS A 237 6.27 -13.99 -7.70
N ILE A 238 7.59 -13.74 -7.84
CA ILE A 238 8.38 -14.21 -8.98
C ILE A 238 9.49 -15.15 -8.54
N THR A 239 9.92 -15.99 -9.48
CA THR A 239 10.93 -17.04 -9.22
C THR A 239 12.35 -16.46 -9.10
N SER A 240 13.24 -17.24 -8.48
CA SER A 240 14.68 -16.93 -8.43
C SER A 240 15.31 -16.81 -9.82
N LEU A 241 14.80 -17.56 -10.80
CA LEU A 241 15.24 -17.45 -12.19
C LEU A 241 14.92 -16.07 -12.78
N ALA A 242 13.73 -15.52 -12.53
CA ALA A 242 13.37 -14.19 -13.00
C ALA A 242 14.25 -13.10 -12.37
N HIS A 243 14.55 -13.22 -11.07
CA HIS A 243 15.50 -12.32 -10.38
C HIS A 243 16.89 -12.35 -11.03
N PHE A 244 17.42 -13.55 -11.27
CA PHE A 244 18.72 -13.73 -11.90
C PHE A 244 18.76 -13.12 -13.32
N LEU A 245 17.75 -13.40 -14.13
CA LEU A 245 17.66 -12.89 -15.51
C LEU A 245 17.42 -11.36 -15.56
N GLY A 246 16.76 -10.80 -14.54
CA GLY A 246 16.55 -9.35 -14.39
C GLY A 246 17.79 -8.57 -13.92
N GLY A 247 18.94 -9.24 -13.76
CA GLY A 247 20.21 -8.60 -13.42
C GLY A 247 20.45 -8.40 -11.93
N LYS A 248 19.67 -9.04 -11.05
CA LYS A 248 19.87 -8.98 -9.59
C LYS A 248 20.39 -10.33 -9.08
N PRO A 249 21.61 -10.39 -8.51
CA PRO A 249 22.08 -11.61 -7.87
C PRO A 249 21.23 -11.94 -6.65
N GLN A 250 21.04 -13.23 -6.38
CA GLN A 250 20.29 -13.74 -5.24
C GLN A 250 20.84 -13.16 -3.93
N ALA A 251 19.98 -12.59 -3.08
CA ALA A 251 20.30 -12.49 -1.66
C ALA A 251 20.32 -13.92 -1.11
N VAL A 252 21.53 -14.44 -0.88
CA VAL A 252 21.72 -15.74 -0.24
C VAL A 252 21.36 -15.60 1.24
N GLY A 253 20.24 -16.19 1.65
CA GLY A 253 19.88 -16.40 3.06
C GLY A 253 18.75 -15.51 3.57
N ALA A 254 17.54 -16.08 3.60
CA ALA A 254 16.55 -15.83 4.64
C ALA A 254 16.35 -17.15 5.40
#